data_AF-A0A160IMH7-F1
#
_entry.id   AF-A0A160IMH7-F1
#
_cell.length_a   1.000
_cell.length_b   1.000
_cell.length_c   1.000
_cell.angle_alpha   90.00
_cell.angle_beta   90.00
_cell.angle_gamma   90.00
#
_symmetry.space_group_name_H-M   'P 1'
#
loop_
_entity.id
_entity.type
_entity.pdbx_description
1 polymer ?
#
loop_
_entity_poly.entity_id
_entity_poly.type
_entity_poly.pdbx_seq_one_letter_code
_entity_poly.pdbx_strand_id
1 'polypeptide(L)'
;MDTQFIISIIILITLLEVFAVLLFIKYIQGKIDENPFITLLKKECSILFYTFFGWRNRQGNSNAKLFHYHKGSLYFWLLIALLHEQVIEAIVFHIYLKDTDPLRADILLILHVYSILYMIGDYNWVRNSPIKIIKRRVHMKIGARRSLIFHVKDVKTVKPSSIQYTKNGMMIREKNVFHVSALPRVLTRIFGVTDELKYEIIFKEPIQARGYFGQKKAVNKALIYMDEPQNFIKALEAEIEEYKNHDETEADLFTSNFKETKEPLINWKTYFILLFLNVLGALAISPYAIAREQLHEVLGLTKWTFTMLYIAQILMEAGIFLFLSLLIGKKVGIKIPVIESLFNKGSGVKNLGKKIYQSAFYGVLTGIVIIVFSLIVSEPLGVDNSSIKEPVWWLGVLGSFGAAVNEESIFRLFIVTFVLWLFLKIKKGERTRLHMFLAISFSALIFGVMHYSMASSNFEMTIGIFVSMLIINGIGGLVFGALFLYVGLEFAIIAHFTADITLHVIGPFLVKVL
;
A
#
# COMPACT_ATOMS: atom_id res chain seq x y z
N MET A 1 5.35 14.53 24.28
CA MET A 1 4.93 13.17 23.89
C MET A 1 6.17 12.28 23.97
N ASP A 2 6.12 11.17 24.70
CA ASP A 2 7.26 10.27 24.89
C ASP A 2 7.74 9.67 23.55
N THR A 3 9.06 9.67 23.33
CA THR A 3 9.73 9.17 22.12
C THR A 3 9.30 7.75 21.76
N GLN A 4 9.09 6.88 22.76
CA GLN A 4 8.65 5.50 22.52
C GLN A 4 7.23 5.41 21.94
N PHE A 5 6.36 6.35 22.34
CA PHE A 5 4.99 6.42 21.83
C PHE A 5 4.95 6.95 20.40
N ILE A 6 5.77 7.96 20.09
CA ILE A 6 5.96 8.43 18.71
C ILE A 6 6.42 7.28 17.82
N ILE A 7 7.43 6.51 18.25
CA ILE A 7 7.94 5.35 17.51
C ILE A 7 6.82 4.31 17.27
N SER A 8 6.03 4.00 18.30
CA SER A 8 4.94 3.02 18.19
C SER A 8 3.85 3.46 17.22
N ILE A 9 3.49 4.75 17.23
CA ILE A 9 2.54 5.33 16.26
C ILE A 9 3.10 5.26 14.85
N ILE A 10 4.37 5.64 14.65
CA ILE A 10 5.03 5.58 13.35
C ILE A 10 4.99 4.15 12.81
N ILE A 11 5.39 3.15 13.62
CA ILE A 11 5.34 1.74 13.22
C ILE A 11 3.92 1.32 12.81
N LEU A 12 2.91 1.70 13.60
CA LEU A 12 1.52 1.37 13.30
C LEU A 12 1.04 1.99 11.97
N ILE A 13 1.37 3.26 11.73
CA ILE A 13 1.04 3.98 10.49
C ILE A 13 1.75 3.30 9.31
N THR A 14 3.05 3.01 9.42
CA THR A 14 3.81 2.33 8.38
C THR A 14 3.23 0.96 8.05
N LEU A 15 2.85 0.16 9.06
CA LEU A 15 2.21 -1.15 8.84
C LEU A 15 0.86 -1.01 8.13
N LEU A 16 0.07 0.01 8.47
CA LEU A 16 -1.22 0.30 7.84
C LEU A 16 -1.06 0.74 6.37
N GLU A 17 -0.06 1.57 6.08
CA GLU A 17 0.31 1.97 4.72
C GLU A 17 0.74 0.76 3.86
N VAL A 18 1.64 -0.07 4.38
CA VAL A 18 2.08 -1.30 3.69
C VAL A 18 0.87 -2.21 3.40
N PHE A 19 -0.03 -2.38 4.38
CA PHE A 19 -1.24 -3.17 4.19
C PHE A 19 -2.17 -2.58 3.10
N ALA A 20 -2.35 -1.26 3.09
CA ALA A 20 -3.13 -0.55 2.08
C ALA A 20 -2.54 -0.73 0.66
N VAL A 21 -1.21 -0.61 0.54
CA VAL A 21 -0.49 -0.86 -0.71
C VAL A 21 -0.71 -2.30 -1.18
N LEU A 22 -0.57 -3.30 -0.29
CA LEU A 22 -0.80 -4.71 -0.63
C LEU A 22 -2.23 -4.97 -1.15
N LEU A 23 -3.24 -4.36 -0.55
CA LEU A 23 -4.61 -4.45 -1.03
C LEU A 23 -4.78 -3.81 -2.41
N PHE A 24 -4.19 -2.63 -2.62
CA PHE A 24 -4.25 -1.93 -3.90
C PHE A 24 -3.58 -2.72 -5.03
N ILE A 25 -2.44 -3.36 -4.75
CA ILE A 25 -1.77 -4.26 -5.70
C ILE A 25 -2.69 -5.42 -6.09
N LYS A 26 -3.30 -6.09 -5.10
CA LYS A 26 -4.22 -7.21 -5.35
C LYS A 26 -5.43 -6.77 -6.19
N TYR A 27 -5.93 -5.55 -5.98
CA TYR A 27 -6.98 -4.96 -6.79
C TYR A 27 -6.55 -4.76 -8.24
N ILE A 28 -5.38 -4.16 -8.48
CA ILE A 28 -4.86 -3.97 -9.85
C ILE A 28 -4.55 -5.31 -10.53
N GLN A 29 -4.11 -6.32 -9.78
CA GLN A 29 -3.95 -7.68 -10.28
C GLN A 29 -5.28 -8.37 -10.66
N GLY A 30 -6.43 -7.76 -10.38
CA GLY A 30 -7.76 -8.34 -10.59
C GLY A 30 -8.10 -9.48 -9.61
N LYS A 31 -7.33 -9.61 -8.53
CA LYS A 31 -7.58 -10.58 -7.44
C LYS A 31 -8.61 -10.07 -6.44
N ILE A 32 -8.94 -8.79 -6.46
CA ILE A 32 -10.05 -8.19 -5.70
C ILE A 32 -11.06 -7.68 -6.73
N ASP A 33 -12.35 -7.87 -6.44
CA ASP A 33 -13.46 -7.49 -7.31
C ASP A 33 -13.76 -5.99 -7.32
N GLU A 34 -13.63 -5.31 -6.17
CA GLU A 34 -13.92 -3.88 -6.01
C GLU A 34 -12.72 -3.11 -5.46
N ASN A 35 -12.77 -1.77 -5.52
CA ASN A 35 -11.74 -0.94 -4.88
C ASN A 35 -11.69 -1.27 -3.37
N PRO A 36 -10.50 -1.65 -2.83
CA PRO A 36 -10.38 -2.13 -1.47
C PRO A 36 -10.70 -1.05 -0.43
N PHE A 37 -10.43 0.23 -0.72
CA PHE A 37 -10.74 1.34 0.18
C PHE A 37 -12.24 1.62 0.25
N ILE A 38 -12.92 1.59 -0.88
CA ILE A 38 -14.39 1.70 -0.93
C ILE A 38 -15.03 0.49 -0.21
N THR A 39 -14.44 -0.70 -0.39
CA THR A 39 -14.92 -1.93 0.27
C THR A 39 -14.74 -1.85 1.79
N LEU A 40 -13.61 -1.31 2.25
CA LEU A 40 -13.36 -1.04 3.66
C LEU A 40 -14.39 -0.06 4.23
N LEU A 41 -14.62 1.08 3.57
CA LEU A 41 -15.60 2.07 4.01
C LEU A 41 -17.03 1.49 4.06
N LYS A 42 -17.45 0.78 3.00
CA LYS A 42 -18.75 0.08 2.98
C LYS A 42 -18.89 -0.90 4.14
N LYS A 43 -17.80 -1.61 4.48
CA LYS A 43 -17.76 -2.54 5.61
C LYS A 43 -17.92 -1.79 6.93
N GLU A 44 -17.16 -0.72 7.16
CA GLU A 44 -17.26 0.08 8.39
C GLU A 44 -18.67 0.64 8.59
N CYS A 45 -19.26 1.26 7.55
CA CYS A 45 -20.64 1.74 7.61
C CYS A 45 -21.65 0.62 7.89
N SER A 46 -21.43 -0.57 7.31
CA SER A 46 -22.31 -1.72 7.54
C SER A 46 -22.18 -2.26 8.95
N ILE A 47 -20.95 -2.35 9.50
CA ILE A 47 -20.74 -2.78 10.89
C ILE A 47 -21.46 -1.83 11.83
N LEU A 48 -21.25 -0.52 11.71
CA LEU A 48 -21.96 0.47 12.53
C LEU A 48 -23.48 0.36 12.37
N PHE A 49 -23.98 0.14 11.15
CA PHE A 49 -25.40 -0.10 10.92
C PHE A 49 -25.91 -1.33 11.69
N TYR A 50 -25.18 -2.45 11.64
CA TYR A 50 -25.56 -3.66 12.38
C TYR A 50 -25.35 -3.54 13.90
N THR A 51 -24.46 -2.66 14.35
CA THR A 51 -24.26 -2.34 15.77
C THR A 51 -25.46 -1.59 16.33
N PHE A 52 -26.01 -0.60 15.62
CA PHE A 52 -27.07 0.27 16.16
C PHE A 52 -28.48 -0.08 15.67
N PHE A 53 -28.64 -0.56 14.43
CA PHE A 53 -29.95 -0.69 13.79
C PHE A 53 -30.29 -2.12 13.32
N GLY A 54 -29.29 -2.98 13.13
CA GLY A 54 -29.46 -4.33 12.60
C GLY A 54 -29.91 -5.39 13.62
N TRP A 55 -30.63 -5.04 14.67
CA TRP A 55 -30.93 -5.96 15.77
C TRP A 55 -32.01 -7.00 15.41
N ARG A 56 -32.95 -6.66 14.54
CA ARG A 56 -34.06 -7.55 14.13
C ARG A 56 -33.88 -8.06 12.70
N ASN A 57 -34.09 -9.37 12.50
CA ASN A 57 -34.04 -9.99 11.18
C ASN A 57 -35.26 -9.52 10.37
N ARG A 58 -35.02 -8.79 9.27
CA ARG A 58 -36.08 -8.48 8.30
C ARG A 58 -36.38 -9.77 7.54
N GLN A 59 -37.59 -10.31 7.69
CA GLN A 59 -38.09 -11.41 6.85
C GLN A 59 -37.96 -10.96 5.40
N GLY A 60 -37.01 -11.56 4.67
CA GLY A 60 -36.84 -11.32 3.24
C GLY A 60 -37.85 -12.12 2.43
N ASN A 61 -38.19 -11.62 1.24
CA ASN A 61 -39.05 -12.19 0.19
C ASN A 61 -39.56 -13.62 0.43
N SER A 62 -40.88 -13.78 0.33
CA SER A 62 -41.68 -15.01 0.53
C SER A 62 -41.19 -16.26 -0.21
N ASN A 63 -40.33 -16.12 -1.22
CA ASN A 63 -39.88 -17.21 -2.08
C ASN A 63 -38.47 -17.75 -1.76
N ALA A 64 -37.80 -17.29 -0.70
CA ALA A 64 -36.45 -17.73 -0.34
C ALA A 64 -36.43 -18.65 0.89
N LYS A 65 -35.89 -19.87 0.76
CA LYS A 65 -35.64 -20.76 1.90
C LYS A 65 -34.41 -20.26 2.68
N LEU A 66 -34.55 -20.02 3.99
CA LEU A 66 -33.52 -19.41 4.85
C LEU A 66 -32.98 -20.40 5.90
N PHE A 67 -31.66 -20.46 6.06
CA PHE A 67 -30.99 -21.34 7.02
C PHE A 67 -29.95 -20.57 7.86
N HIS A 68 -30.02 -20.70 9.18
CA HIS A 68 -29.19 -19.94 10.11
C HIS A 68 -28.07 -20.80 10.68
N TYR A 69 -26.81 -20.50 10.32
CA TYR A 69 -25.62 -21.24 10.77
C TYR A 69 -25.00 -20.74 12.08
N HIS A 70 -25.43 -19.59 12.58
CA HIS A 70 -24.89 -19.02 13.82
C HIS A 70 -25.56 -19.61 15.07
N LYS A 71 -26.76 -20.20 14.94
CA LYS A 71 -27.46 -20.87 16.04
C LYS A 71 -26.69 -22.13 16.42
N GLY A 72 -26.41 -22.29 17.71
CA GLY A 72 -25.60 -23.40 18.23
C GLY A 72 -24.09 -23.28 17.96
N SER A 73 -23.61 -22.18 17.36
CA SER A 73 -22.18 -21.96 17.15
C SER A 73 -21.49 -21.45 18.42
N LEU A 74 -20.23 -21.86 18.61
CA LEU A 74 -19.34 -21.37 19.66
C LEU A 74 -19.04 -19.87 19.55
N TYR A 75 -19.32 -19.25 18.39
CA TYR A 75 -19.04 -17.84 18.17
C TYR A 75 -19.76 -16.93 19.17
N PHE A 76 -20.99 -17.26 19.56
CA PHE A 76 -21.74 -16.46 20.53
C PHE A 76 -21.06 -16.46 21.90
N TRP A 77 -20.65 -17.62 22.40
CA TRP A 77 -20.00 -17.72 23.71
C TRP A 77 -18.62 -17.05 23.72
N LEU A 78 -17.84 -17.23 22.64
CA LEU A 78 -16.56 -16.55 22.50
C LEU A 78 -16.72 -15.03 22.43
N LEU A 79 -17.77 -14.55 21.74
CA LEU A 79 -18.10 -13.12 21.70
C LEU A 79 -18.36 -12.58 23.11
N ILE A 80 -19.18 -13.26 23.91
CA ILE A 80 -19.46 -12.83 25.30
C ILE A 80 -18.18 -12.80 26.14
N ALA A 81 -17.34 -13.84 26.04
CA ALA A 81 -16.08 -13.89 26.78
C ALA A 81 -15.15 -12.71 26.41
N LEU A 82 -14.99 -12.43 25.11
CA LEU A 82 -14.16 -11.32 24.63
C LEU A 82 -14.77 -9.95 24.97
N LEU A 83 -16.09 -9.79 24.91
CA LEU A 83 -16.76 -8.54 25.29
C LEU A 83 -16.57 -8.25 26.78
N HIS A 84 -16.66 -9.26 27.64
CA HIS A 84 -16.41 -9.13 29.07
C HIS A 84 -14.98 -8.66 29.35
N GLU A 85 -14.00 -9.31 28.70
CA GLU A 85 -12.59 -8.92 28.81
C GLU A 85 -12.37 -7.47 28.37
N GLN A 86 -12.93 -7.06 27.23
CA GLN A 86 -12.79 -5.69 26.74
C GLN A 86 -13.35 -4.64 27.70
N VAL A 87 -14.44 -4.94 28.42
CA VAL A 87 -15.01 -4.02 29.42
C VAL A 87 -14.11 -3.93 30.66
N ILE A 88 -13.63 -5.06 31.19
CA ILE A 88 -12.74 -5.06 32.35
C ILE A 88 -11.43 -4.34 32.01
N GLU A 89 -10.82 -4.71 30.89
CA GLU A 89 -9.57 -4.14 30.41
C GLU A 89 -9.68 -2.61 30.22
N ALA A 90 -10.79 -2.15 29.62
CA ALA A 90 -11.05 -0.72 29.47
C ALA A 90 -11.11 0.03 30.80
N ILE A 91 -11.82 -0.52 31.79
CA ILE A 91 -11.95 0.11 33.12
C ILE A 91 -10.60 0.12 33.83
N VAL A 92 -9.91 -1.03 33.86
CA VAL A 92 -8.62 -1.18 34.54
C VAL A 92 -7.57 -0.26 33.96
N PHE A 93 -7.37 -0.26 32.64
CA PHE A 93 -6.38 0.62 32.02
C PHE A 93 -6.76 2.08 32.09
N HIS A 94 -8.06 2.43 31.99
CA HIS A 94 -8.46 3.81 32.12
C HIS A 94 -8.15 4.33 33.52
N ILE A 95 -8.51 3.60 34.58
CA ILE A 95 -8.18 4.00 35.97
C ILE A 95 -6.66 4.06 36.18
N TYR A 96 -5.94 3.01 35.75
CA TYR A 96 -4.49 2.91 35.95
C TYR A 96 -3.70 4.04 35.25
N LEU A 97 -4.12 4.41 34.03
CA LEU A 97 -3.42 5.41 33.23
C LEU A 97 -3.96 6.83 33.39
N LYS A 98 -5.14 7.05 33.98
CA LYS A 98 -5.76 8.37 34.00
C LYS A 98 -4.87 9.44 34.65
N ASP A 99 -4.19 9.07 35.73
CA ASP A 99 -3.35 10.00 36.48
C ASP A 99 -1.92 10.12 35.91
N THR A 100 -1.41 9.05 35.30
CA THR A 100 -0.01 8.98 34.80
C THR A 100 0.13 9.44 33.36
N ASP A 101 -0.82 9.06 32.49
CA ASP A 101 -0.86 9.43 31.07
C ASP A 101 -2.32 9.55 30.58
N PRO A 102 -2.97 10.70 30.87
CA PRO A 102 -4.38 10.91 30.55
C PRO A 102 -4.70 10.72 29.06
N LEU A 103 -3.76 11.10 28.18
CA LEU A 103 -3.93 10.99 26.73
C LEU A 103 -4.02 9.51 26.31
N ARG A 104 -3.11 8.66 26.79
CA ARG A 104 -3.15 7.21 26.50
C ARG A 104 -4.40 6.55 27.09
N ALA A 105 -4.79 6.95 28.30
CA ALA A 105 -6.01 6.45 28.94
C ALA A 105 -7.26 6.72 28.08
N ASP A 106 -7.38 7.92 27.52
CA ASP A 106 -8.52 8.32 26.69
C ASP A 106 -8.49 7.64 25.30
N ILE A 107 -7.30 7.53 24.68
CA ILE A 107 -7.12 6.79 23.41
C ILE A 107 -7.51 5.31 23.58
N LEU A 108 -7.01 4.65 24.62
CA LEU A 108 -7.33 3.24 24.89
C LEU A 108 -8.82 3.04 25.16
N LEU A 109 -9.43 3.93 25.93
CA LEU A 109 -10.87 3.88 26.16
C LEU A 109 -11.67 3.97 24.85
N ILE A 110 -11.32 4.90 23.96
CA ILE A 110 -11.95 5.01 22.63
C ILE A 110 -11.77 3.73 21.82
N LEU A 111 -10.57 3.14 21.83
CA LEU A 111 -10.28 1.89 21.13
C LEU A 111 -11.10 0.71 21.68
N HIS A 112 -11.26 0.59 23.00
CA HIS A 112 -12.12 -0.43 23.62
C HIS A 112 -13.59 -0.22 23.30
N VAL A 113 -14.09 1.02 23.37
CA VAL A 113 -15.48 1.32 23.00
C VAL A 113 -15.71 0.94 21.54
N TYR A 114 -14.81 1.32 20.64
CA TYR A 114 -14.90 0.95 19.23
C TYR A 114 -14.81 -0.58 19.02
N SER A 115 -13.92 -1.29 19.73
CA SER A 115 -13.79 -2.75 19.61
C SER A 115 -15.07 -3.47 20.03
N ILE A 116 -15.70 -3.05 21.13
CA ILE A 116 -17.00 -3.55 21.60
C ILE A 116 -18.08 -3.34 20.54
N LEU A 117 -18.21 -2.10 20.03
CA LEU A 117 -19.17 -1.77 18.98
C LEU A 117 -18.95 -2.60 17.70
N TYR A 118 -17.69 -2.79 17.30
CA TYR A 118 -17.31 -3.60 16.15
C TYR A 118 -17.71 -5.06 16.33
N MET A 119 -17.40 -5.65 17.49
CA MET A 119 -17.71 -7.06 17.79
C MET A 119 -19.21 -7.32 17.78
N ILE A 120 -20.00 -6.44 18.39
CA ILE A 120 -21.47 -6.49 18.36
C ILE A 120 -21.98 -6.38 16.92
N GLY A 121 -21.47 -5.42 16.15
CA GLY A 121 -21.86 -5.19 14.77
C GLY A 121 -21.56 -6.36 13.84
N ASP A 122 -20.35 -6.95 13.94
CA ASP A 122 -19.98 -8.11 13.14
C ASP A 122 -20.82 -9.35 13.51
N TYR A 123 -21.09 -9.60 14.80
CA TYR A 123 -21.97 -10.69 15.21
C TYR A 123 -23.41 -10.49 14.71
N ASN A 124 -23.97 -9.29 14.87
CA ASN A 124 -25.29 -8.96 14.35
C ASN A 124 -25.34 -9.11 12.83
N TRP A 125 -24.29 -8.74 12.10
CA TRP A 125 -24.24 -8.92 10.66
C TRP A 125 -24.22 -10.41 10.27
N VAL A 126 -23.46 -11.25 10.99
CA VAL A 126 -23.49 -12.72 10.83
C VAL A 126 -24.89 -13.27 11.08
N ARG A 127 -25.57 -12.83 12.15
CA ARG A 127 -26.96 -13.22 12.48
C ARG A 127 -27.94 -12.90 11.35
N ASN A 128 -27.79 -11.73 10.74
CA ASN A 128 -28.64 -11.23 9.65
C ASN A 128 -28.19 -11.67 8.25
N SER A 129 -27.22 -12.58 8.15
CA SER A 129 -26.76 -13.14 6.88
C SER A 129 -27.04 -14.64 6.80
N PRO A 130 -28.31 -15.12 6.87
CA PRO A 130 -28.60 -16.55 6.71
C PRO A 130 -28.17 -17.06 5.33
N ILE A 131 -27.91 -18.36 5.24
CA ILE A 131 -27.76 -19.05 3.96
C ILE A 131 -29.12 -19.05 3.27
N LYS A 132 -29.16 -18.69 1.99
CA LYS A 132 -30.40 -18.59 1.22
C LYS A 132 -30.34 -19.48 0.00
N ILE A 133 -31.44 -20.15 -0.30
CA ILE A 133 -31.65 -20.81 -1.60
C ILE A 133 -32.71 -19.99 -2.35
N ILE A 134 -32.33 -19.44 -3.50
CA ILE A 134 -33.17 -18.57 -4.33
C ILE A 134 -33.02 -19.03 -5.78
N LYS A 135 -34.12 -19.43 -6.45
CA LYS A 135 -34.11 -19.83 -7.86
C LYS A 135 -32.95 -20.79 -8.20
N ARG A 136 -32.83 -21.90 -7.45
CA ARG A 136 -31.77 -22.91 -7.63
C ARG A 136 -30.31 -22.42 -7.46
N ARG A 137 -30.12 -21.22 -6.88
CA ARG A 137 -28.80 -20.71 -6.45
C ARG A 137 -28.70 -20.69 -4.94
N VAL A 138 -27.56 -21.16 -4.44
CA VAL A 138 -27.24 -21.15 -3.02
C VAL A 138 -26.34 -19.96 -2.72
N HIS A 139 -26.79 -19.09 -1.83
CA HIS A 139 -26.07 -17.91 -1.37
C HIS A 139 -25.60 -18.14 0.07
N MET A 140 -24.31 -18.38 0.25
CA MET A 140 -23.67 -18.50 1.56
C MET A 140 -22.92 -17.21 1.87
N LYS A 141 -23.46 -16.37 2.75
CA LYS A 141 -22.81 -15.12 3.16
C LYS A 141 -22.44 -15.18 4.64
N ILE A 142 -21.14 -15.06 4.93
CA ILE A 142 -20.58 -15.05 6.28
C ILE A 142 -20.29 -13.62 6.71
N GLY A 143 -21.34 -12.90 7.12
CA GLY A 143 -21.28 -11.48 7.52
C GLY A 143 -20.56 -10.60 6.49
N ALA A 144 -19.60 -9.79 6.96
CA ALA A 144 -18.72 -8.95 6.15
C ALA A 144 -17.56 -9.71 5.48
N ARG A 145 -17.34 -10.96 5.90
CA ARG A 145 -16.03 -11.60 5.82
C ARG A 145 -15.84 -12.31 4.50
N ARG A 146 -16.78 -13.18 4.17
CA ARG A 146 -16.67 -14.13 3.05
C ARG A 146 -18.03 -14.44 2.47
N SER A 147 -18.10 -14.74 1.18
CA SER A 147 -19.31 -15.25 0.55
C SER A 147 -19.01 -16.23 -0.56
N LEU A 148 -19.91 -17.18 -0.76
CA LEU A 148 -19.87 -18.14 -1.85
C LEU A 148 -21.27 -18.21 -2.46
N ILE A 149 -21.33 -18.12 -3.79
CA ILE A 149 -22.56 -18.23 -4.56
C ILE A 149 -22.31 -19.31 -5.61
N PHE A 150 -23.17 -20.31 -5.67
CA PHE A 150 -23.11 -21.39 -6.64
C PHE A 150 -24.50 -21.84 -7.05
N HIS A 151 -24.59 -22.48 -8.22
CA HIS A 151 -25.82 -23.11 -8.69
C HIS A 151 -25.87 -24.57 -8.23
N VAL A 152 -27.07 -25.11 -8.01
CA VAL A 152 -27.22 -26.53 -7.61
C VAL A 152 -26.56 -27.51 -8.59
N LYS A 153 -26.47 -27.14 -9.88
CA LYS A 153 -25.80 -27.93 -10.94
C LYS A 153 -24.29 -28.11 -10.73
N ASP A 154 -23.66 -27.19 -10.01
CA ASP A 154 -22.22 -27.18 -9.78
C ASP A 154 -21.83 -28.19 -8.69
N VAL A 155 -22.81 -28.70 -7.93
CA VAL A 155 -22.61 -29.69 -6.87
C VAL A 155 -22.38 -31.06 -7.48
N LYS A 156 -21.27 -31.70 -7.09
CA LYS A 156 -20.94 -33.09 -7.46
C LYS A 156 -21.59 -34.07 -6.49
N THR A 157 -21.31 -33.88 -5.19
CA THR A 157 -21.80 -34.73 -4.11
C THR A 157 -21.88 -33.94 -2.81
N VAL A 158 -22.89 -34.23 -2.00
CA VAL A 158 -22.99 -33.82 -0.60
C VAL A 158 -22.75 -35.06 0.25
N LYS A 159 -21.86 -34.99 1.24
CA LYS A 159 -21.58 -36.13 2.11
C LYS A 159 -21.42 -35.69 3.58
N PRO A 160 -21.77 -36.56 4.54
CA PRO A 160 -21.33 -36.39 5.93
C PRO A 160 -19.80 -36.31 5.97
N SER A 161 -19.28 -35.41 6.80
CA SER A 161 -17.85 -35.23 6.93
C SER A 161 -17.18 -36.43 7.61
N SER A 162 -16.00 -36.83 7.13
CA SER A 162 -15.07 -37.68 7.88
C SER A 162 -13.86 -36.83 8.21
N ILE A 163 -13.69 -36.48 9.48
CA ILE A 163 -12.55 -35.67 9.92
C ILE A 163 -11.28 -36.50 9.69
N GLN A 164 -10.42 -36.07 8.75
CA GLN A 164 -9.15 -36.74 8.52
C GLN A 164 -8.07 -36.16 9.45
N TYR A 165 -7.56 -37.00 10.33
CA TYR A 165 -6.45 -36.68 11.24
C TYR A 165 -5.12 -37.12 10.63
N THR A 166 -4.07 -36.32 10.82
CA THR A 166 -2.69 -36.78 10.59
C THR A 166 -2.29 -37.81 11.66
N LYS A 167 -1.24 -38.60 11.40
CA LYS A 167 -0.66 -39.56 12.36
C LYS A 167 -0.28 -38.92 13.72
N ASN A 168 -0.17 -37.59 13.78
CA ASN A 168 0.19 -36.82 14.98
C ASN A 168 -1.04 -36.16 15.65
N GLY A 169 -2.26 -36.55 15.31
CA GLY A 169 -3.50 -36.03 15.92
C GLY A 169 -3.93 -34.64 15.44
N MET A 170 -3.20 -33.99 14.53
CA MET A 170 -3.60 -32.68 13.97
C MET A 170 -4.58 -32.85 12.80
N MET A 171 -5.64 -32.05 12.76
CA MET A 171 -6.58 -32.01 11.62
C MET A 171 -5.88 -31.62 10.31
N ILE A 172 -6.06 -32.41 9.25
CA ILE A 172 -5.52 -32.10 7.93
C ILE A 172 -6.23 -30.87 7.38
N ARG A 173 -5.47 -29.78 7.16
CA ARG A 173 -5.98 -28.56 6.54
C ARG A 173 -6.05 -28.71 5.03
N GLU A 174 -7.23 -29.04 4.52
CA GLU A 174 -7.46 -29.05 3.08
C GLU A 174 -7.28 -27.65 2.48
N LYS A 175 -6.52 -27.57 1.38
CA LYS A 175 -6.35 -26.34 0.60
C LYS A 175 -7.58 -26.13 -0.30
N ASN A 176 -7.87 -24.89 -0.66
CA ASN A 176 -8.98 -24.51 -1.55
C ASN A 176 -10.38 -24.94 -1.07
N VAL A 177 -10.63 -24.80 0.23
CA VAL A 177 -11.96 -25.03 0.82
C VAL A 177 -12.59 -23.73 1.32
N PHE A 178 -13.92 -23.68 1.29
CA PHE A 178 -14.73 -22.61 1.85
C PHE A 178 -15.37 -23.07 3.17
N HIS A 179 -14.95 -22.49 4.30
CA HIS A 179 -15.53 -22.82 5.61
C HIS A 179 -16.77 -21.97 5.88
N VAL A 180 -17.94 -22.62 5.89
CA VAL A 180 -19.23 -22.07 6.33
C VAL A 180 -19.30 -22.21 7.86
N SER A 181 -18.75 -21.24 8.57
CA SER A 181 -18.74 -21.17 10.04
C SER A 181 -18.95 -19.72 10.46
N ALA A 182 -19.71 -19.53 11.55
CA ALA A 182 -19.90 -18.22 12.16
C ALA A 182 -18.63 -17.72 12.84
N LEU A 183 -17.81 -18.63 13.37
CA LEU A 183 -16.58 -18.30 14.07
C LEU A 183 -15.51 -17.74 13.11
N PRO A 184 -14.89 -16.57 13.42
CA PRO A 184 -13.79 -16.07 12.62
C PRO A 184 -12.63 -17.06 12.59
N ARG A 185 -12.11 -17.34 11.39
CA ARG A 185 -11.01 -18.29 11.21
C ARG A 185 -9.69 -17.86 11.86
N VAL A 186 -9.52 -16.56 12.11
CA VAL A 186 -8.35 -16.07 12.87
C VAL A 186 -8.44 -16.55 14.32
N LEU A 187 -9.61 -16.44 14.95
CA LEU A 187 -9.83 -16.90 16.31
C LEU A 187 -9.69 -18.42 16.44
N THR A 188 -10.15 -19.18 15.44
CA THR A 188 -9.92 -20.64 15.40
C THR A 188 -8.43 -21.02 15.41
N ARG A 189 -7.56 -20.15 14.88
CA ARG A 189 -6.12 -20.40 14.84
C ARG A 189 -5.43 -20.00 16.14
N ILE A 190 -5.92 -18.95 16.79
CA ILE A 190 -5.34 -18.41 18.03
C ILE A 190 -5.75 -19.28 19.22
N PHE A 191 -7.04 -19.56 19.36
CA PHE A 191 -7.59 -20.26 20.53
C PHE A 191 -7.75 -21.77 20.33
N GLY A 192 -7.55 -22.28 19.11
CA GLY A 192 -7.74 -23.71 18.80
C GLY A 192 -9.21 -24.18 18.85
N VAL A 193 -10.16 -23.29 19.10
CA VAL A 193 -11.59 -23.59 19.20
C VAL A 193 -12.22 -23.58 17.81
N THR A 194 -12.99 -24.62 17.46
CA THR A 194 -13.77 -24.68 16.21
C THR A 194 -15.12 -25.31 16.45
N ASP A 195 -16.15 -24.82 15.75
CA ASP A 195 -17.41 -25.55 15.61
C ASP A 195 -17.14 -26.94 14.99
N GLU A 196 -18.03 -27.90 15.23
CA GLU A 196 -17.92 -29.25 14.66
C GLU A 196 -18.23 -29.24 13.16
N LEU A 197 -17.43 -29.97 12.36
CA LEU A 197 -17.64 -30.12 10.92
C LEU A 197 -18.63 -31.26 10.66
N LYS A 198 -19.85 -30.95 10.22
CA LYS A 198 -20.89 -31.97 10.02
C LYS A 198 -20.99 -32.47 8.58
N TYR A 199 -20.89 -31.59 7.58
CA TYR A 199 -21.05 -31.94 6.16
C TYR A 199 -20.01 -31.29 5.25
N GLU A 200 -19.76 -31.92 4.10
CA GLU A 200 -18.96 -31.36 3.01
C GLU A 200 -19.76 -31.36 1.70
N ILE A 201 -19.77 -30.21 1.02
CA ILE A 201 -20.29 -30.07 -0.34
C ILE A 201 -19.10 -30.04 -1.29
N ILE A 202 -19.03 -30.99 -2.21
CA ILE A 202 -17.97 -31.09 -3.21
C ILE A 202 -18.50 -30.56 -4.55
N PHE A 203 -17.75 -29.66 -5.18
CA PHE A 203 -18.11 -29.09 -6.48
C PHE A 203 -17.51 -29.90 -7.64
N LYS A 204 -18.17 -29.88 -8.80
CA LYS A 204 -17.69 -30.52 -10.04
C LYS A 204 -16.43 -29.82 -10.55
N GLU A 205 -16.45 -28.49 -10.54
CA GLU A 205 -15.33 -27.62 -10.92
C GLU A 205 -15.05 -26.58 -9.81
N PRO A 206 -13.84 -25.98 -9.77
CA PRO A 206 -13.52 -24.95 -8.79
C PRO A 206 -14.40 -23.69 -8.95
N ILE A 207 -15.09 -23.30 -7.88
CA ILE A 207 -15.95 -22.12 -7.85
C ILE A 207 -15.21 -20.94 -7.21
N GLN A 208 -15.45 -19.72 -7.69
CA GLN A 208 -14.86 -18.52 -7.11
C GLN A 208 -15.62 -18.08 -5.83
N ALA A 209 -14.96 -18.21 -4.69
CA ALA A 209 -15.41 -17.62 -3.43
C ALA A 209 -14.89 -16.18 -3.28
N ARG A 210 -15.70 -15.30 -2.70
CA ARG A 210 -15.28 -13.97 -2.24
C ARG A 210 -14.80 -14.05 -0.79
N GLY A 211 -13.58 -13.60 -0.56
CA GLY A 211 -12.90 -13.55 0.74
C GLY A 211 -12.95 -12.16 1.38
N TYR A 212 -12.12 -11.97 2.42
CA TYR A 212 -11.97 -10.67 3.08
C TYR A 212 -11.55 -9.60 2.06
N PHE A 213 -12.13 -8.41 2.19
CA PHE A 213 -11.89 -7.26 1.30
C PHE A 213 -12.15 -7.55 -0.18
N GLY A 214 -12.98 -8.56 -0.52
CA GLY A 214 -13.30 -8.88 -1.91
C GLY A 214 -12.30 -9.79 -2.63
N GLN A 215 -11.36 -10.40 -1.90
CA GLN A 215 -10.37 -11.30 -2.51
C GLN A 215 -11.02 -12.53 -3.15
N LYS A 216 -10.74 -12.78 -4.43
CA LYS A 216 -11.22 -13.96 -5.16
C LYS A 216 -10.36 -15.17 -4.83
N LYS A 217 -11.00 -16.28 -4.49
CA LYS A 217 -10.33 -17.56 -4.22
C LYS A 217 -11.13 -18.71 -4.82
N ALA A 218 -10.49 -19.50 -5.68
CA ALA A 218 -11.06 -20.74 -6.18
C ALA A 218 -11.18 -21.77 -5.05
N VAL A 219 -12.35 -22.39 -4.93
CA VAL A 219 -12.65 -23.42 -3.93
C VAL A 219 -13.29 -24.65 -4.57
N ASN A 220 -12.88 -25.82 -4.11
CA ASN A 220 -13.36 -27.12 -4.61
C ASN A 220 -14.42 -27.73 -3.70
N LYS A 221 -14.47 -27.28 -2.44
CA LYS A 221 -15.42 -27.77 -1.44
C LYS A 221 -15.93 -26.63 -0.56
N ALA A 222 -17.16 -26.77 -0.07
CA ALA A 222 -17.69 -26.00 1.05
C ALA A 222 -17.87 -26.92 2.27
N LEU A 223 -17.25 -26.55 3.39
CA LEU A 223 -17.26 -27.27 4.66
C LEU A 223 -18.30 -26.63 5.58
N ILE A 224 -19.27 -27.41 6.05
CA ILE A 224 -20.45 -26.93 6.78
C ILE A 224 -20.29 -27.18 8.28
N TYR A 225 -20.14 -26.09 9.03
CA TYR A 225 -20.03 -26.07 10.49
C TYR A 225 -21.29 -25.48 11.10
N MET A 226 -22.39 -26.23 10.98
CA MET A 226 -23.70 -25.83 11.47
C MET A 226 -24.16 -26.84 12.50
N ASP A 227 -24.86 -26.38 13.53
CA ASP A 227 -25.38 -27.29 14.55
C ASP A 227 -26.55 -28.15 14.01
N GLU A 228 -27.49 -27.52 13.29
CA GLU A 228 -28.61 -28.21 12.63
C GLU A 228 -28.51 -28.12 11.09
N PRO A 229 -27.57 -28.83 10.44
CA PRO A 229 -27.40 -28.78 8.99
C PRO A 229 -28.50 -29.52 8.23
N GLN A 230 -29.24 -30.43 8.88
CA GLN A 230 -30.10 -31.43 8.20
C GLN A 230 -31.18 -30.75 7.34
N ASN A 231 -31.79 -29.68 7.84
CA ASN A 231 -32.82 -28.94 7.11
C ASN A 231 -32.27 -28.27 5.84
N PHE A 232 -31.05 -27.74 5.92
CA PHE A 232 -30.38 -27.14 4.78
C PHE A 232 -29.97 -28.20 3.74
N ILE A 233 -29.38 -29.31 4.19
CA ILE A 233 -28.94 -30.39 3.31
C ILE A 233 -30.12 -31.02 2.58
N LYS A 234 -31.21 -31.36 3.28
CA LYS A 234 -32.43 -31.90 2.64
C LYS A 234 -33.01 -30.95 1.59
N ALA A 235 -33.06 -29.65 1.90
CA ALA A 235 -33.55 -28.66 0.96
C ALA A 235 -32.63 -28.50 -0.27
N LEU A 236 -31.32 -28.63 -0.09
CA LEU A 236 -30.35 -28.59 -1.19
C LEU A 236 -30.45 -29.83 -2.07
N GLU A 237 -30.56 -31.01 -1.48
CA GLU A 237 -30.69 -32.30 -2.19
C GLU A 237 -31.98 -32.34 -3.01
N ALA A 238 -33.11 -31.89 -2.44
CA ALA A 238 -34.37 -31.80 -3.17
C ALA A 238 -34.28 -30.92 -4.43
N GLU A 239 -33.59 -29.77 -4.36
CA GLU A 239 -33.39 -28.88 -5.51
C GLU A 239 -32.42 -29.45 -6.55
N ILE A 240 -31.46 -30.30 -6.12
CA ILE A 240 -30.56 -31.03 -7.03
C ILE A 240 -31.32 -32.14 -7.76
N GLU A 241 -32.20 -32.88 -7.08
CA GLU A 241 -33.03 -33.93 -7.69
C GLU A 241 -34.05 -33.34 -8.67
N GLU A 242 -34.74 -32.28 -8.28
CA GLU A 242 -35.69 -31.57 -9.16
C GLU A 242 -34.99 -31.02 -10.41
N TYR A 243 -33.73 -30.57 -10.28
CA TYR A 243 -32.91 -30.14 -11.42
C TYR A 243 -32.53 -31.31 -12.33
N LYS A 244 -32.12 -32.46 -11.78
CA LYS A 244 -31.79 -33.66 -12.56
C LYS A 244 -32.99 -34.21 -13.35
N ASN A 245 -34.18 -34.17 -12.75
CA ASN A 245 -35.40 -34.67 -13.38
C ASN A 245 -35.92 -33.77 -14.51
N HIS A 246 -35.47 -32.51 -14.59
CA HIS A 246 -35.90 -31.54 -15.61
C HIS A 246 -34.93 -31.39 -16.80
N ASP A 247 -33.67 -31.83 -16.66
CA ASP A 247 -32.57 -31.59 -17.60
C ASP A 247 -32.14 -32.84 -18.42
N GLU A 248 -32.92 -33.93 -18.43
CA GLU A 248 -32.67 -35.06 -19.36
C GLU A 248 -32.84 -34.68 -20.85
N THR A 249 -33.25 -33.45 -21.17
CA THR A 249 -33.52 -32.98 -22.55
C THR A 249 -32.53 -32.00 -23.17
N GLU A 250 -31.55 -31.42 -22.47
CA GLU A 250 -30.55 -30.55 -23.12
C GLU A 250 -29.16 -30.65 -22.47
N ALA A 251 -28.41 -31.67 -22.89
CA ALA A 251 -26.97 -31.71 -22.74
C ALA A 251 -26.33 -30.96 -23.93
N ASP A 252 -25.64 -29.84 -23.69
CA ASP A 252 -24.21 -29.70 -23.94
C ASP A 252 -23.71 -28.24 -23.89
N LEU A 253 -22.39 -28.13 -23.72
CA LEU A 253 -21.52 -26.98 -24.01
C LEU A 253 -21.47 -25.84 -22.97
N PHE A 254 -20.37 -25.79 -22.21
CA PHE A 254 -19.23 -24.90 -22.52
C PHE A 254 -18.18 -24.98 -21.41
N THR A 255 -17.03 -25.57 -21.74
CA THR A 255 -15.76 -25.31 -21.06
C THR A 255 -15.01 -24.24 -21.84
N SER A 256 -14.49 -23.22 -21.15
CA SER A 256 -13.29 -22.52 -21.63
C SER A 256 -12.52 -21.93 -20.45
N ASN A 257 -11.33 -22.48 -20.21
CA ASN A 257 -10.32 -21.91 -19.34
C ASN A 257 -9.58 -20.83 -20.13
N PHE A 258 -9.87 -19.55 -19.88
CA PHE A 258 -8.99 -18.45 -20.28
C PHE A 258 -7.82 -18.36 -19.29
N LYS A 259 -6.66 -18.83 -19.71
CA LYS A 259 -5.38 -18.58 -19.01
C LYS A 259 -4.73 -17.35 -19.63
N GLU A 260 -5.19 -16.17 -19.25
CA GLU A 260 -4.44 -14.93 -19.53
C GLU A 260 -3.10 -15.01 -18.79
N THR A 261 -2.00 -15.11 -19.53
CA THR A 261 -0.67 -14.78 -19.01
C THR A 261 -0.63 -13.27 -18.79
N LYS A 262 -1.13 -12.81 -17.64
CA LYS A 262 -1.01 -11.42 -17.22
C LYS A 262 0.46 -11.05 -17.20
N GLU A 263 0.84 -10.11 -18.06
CA GLU A 263 2.15 -9.48 -17.96
C GLU A 263 2.36 -8.96 -16.53
N PRO A 264 3.56 -9.14 -15.95
CA PRO A 264 3.82 -8.59 -14.63
C PRO A 264 3.64 -7.07 -14.67
N LEU A 265 2.79 -6.59 -13.76
CA LEU A 265 2.48 -5.15 -13.60
C LEU A 265 3.75 -4.32 -13.37
N ILE A 266 4.73 -4.89 -12.69
CA ILE A 266 5.98 -4.25 -12.30
C ILE A 266 7.14 -5.07 -12.83
N ASN A 267 8.14 -4.39 -13.40
CA ASN A 267 9.43 -5.00 -13.70
C ASN A 267 10.27 -5.04 -12.43
N TRP A 268 10.26 -6.19 -11.74
CA TRP A 268 10.98 -6.38 -10.49
C TRP A 268 12.49 -6.19 -10.63
N LYS A 269 13.07 -6.45 -11.80
CA LYS A 269 14.50 -6.23 -12.03
C LYS A 269 14.84 -4.74 -11.99
N THR A 270 14.06 -3.92 -12.69
CA THR A 270 14.18 -2.45 -12.66
C THR A 270 13.97 -1.92 -11.23
N TYR A 271 12.96 -2.44 -10.52
CA TYR A 271 12.69 -2.06 -9.13
C TYR A 271 13.92 -2.30 -8.22
N PHE A 272 14.49 -3.50 -8.24
CA PHE A 272 15.63 -3.82 -7.37
C PHE A 272 16.91 -3.08 -7.76
N ILE A 273 17.15 -2.81 -9.06
CA ILE A 273 18.28 -1.95 -9.46
C ILE A 273 18.10 -0.54 -8.92
N LEU A 274 16.93 0.06 -9.07
CA LEU A 274 16.68 1.41 -8.57
C LEU A 274 16.77 1.47 -7.05
N LEU A 275 16.25 0.45 -6.35
CA LEU A 275 16.34 0.37 -4.90
C LEU A 275 17.79 0.26 -4.44
N PHE A 276 18.59 -0.59 -5.10
CA PHE A 276 20.02 -0.70 -4.83
C PHE A 276 20.76 0.63 -5.11
N LEU A 277 20.42 1.31 -6.20
CA LEU A 277 20.99 2.61 -6.53
C LEU A 277 20.68 3.66 -5.45
N ASN A 278 19.45 3.70 -4.93
CA ASN A 278 19.08 4.59 -3.81
C ASN A 278 19.83 4.26 -2.52
N VAL A 279 20.07 2.97 -2.23
CA VAL A 279 20.92 2.58 -1.09
C VAL A 279 22.37 3.05 -1.29
N LEU A 280 22.92 2.93 -2.50
CA LEU A 280 24.24 3.50 -2.82
C LEU A 280 24.25 5.02 -2.70
N GLY A 281 23.18 5.69 -3.13
CA GLY A 281 23.01 7.12 -2.98
C GLY A 281 22.98 7.54 -1.51
N ALA A 282 22.24 6.82 -0.67
CA ALA A 282 22.19 7.04 0.78
C ALA A 282 23.56 6.86 1.45
N LEU A 283 24.30 5.82 1.04
CA LEU A 283 25.67 5.58 1.50
C LEU A 283 26.62 6.72 1.08
N ALA A 284 26.48 7.24 -0.13
CA ALA A 284 27.34 8.30 -0.66
C ALA A 284 27.08 9.67 0.00
N ILE A 285 25.81 10.06 0.18
CA ILE A 285 25.48 11.35 0.79
C ILE A 285 25.71 11.37 2.31
N SER A 286 25.68 10.22 2.98
CA SER A 286 25.78 10.17 4.46
C SER A 286 27.08 10.81 5.01
N PRO A 287 28.29 10.52 4.49
CA PRO A 287 29.51 11.23 4.89
C PRO A 287 29.46 12.74 4.69
N TYR A 288 28.83 13.21 3.60
CA TYR A 288 28.65 14.64 3.33
C TYR A 288 27.72 15.28 4.35
N ALA A 289 26.56 14.67 4.61
CA ALA A 289 25.60 15.14 5.61
C ALA A 289 26.18 15.15 7.03
N ILE A 290 26.99 14.14 7.39
CA ILE A 290 27.70 14.09 8.67
C ILE A 290 28.67 15.28 8.79
N ALA A 291 29.43 15.57 7.73
CA ALA A 291 30.44 16.63 7.75
C ALA A 291 29.84 18.04 7.73
N ARG A 292 28.77 18.24 6.97
CA ARG A 292 28.14 19.55 6.75
C ARG A 292 27.13 19.89 7.84
N GLU A 293 26.21 18.97 8.13
CA GLU A 293 25.01 19.25 8.94
C GLU A 293 25.16 18.81 10.40
N GLN A 294 26.15 17.98 10.71
CA GLN A 294 26.43 17.47 12.07
C GLN A 294 25.21 16.84 12.79
N LEU A 295 24.18 16.44 12.04
CA LEU A 295 22.92 15.92 12.59
C LEU A 295 23.08 14.71 13.51
N HIS A 296 24.11 13.90 13.25
CA HIS A 296 24.47 12.77 14.12
C HIS A 296 24.79 13.19 15.56
N GLU A 297 25.38 14.37 15.78
CA GLU A 297 25.68 14.91 17.11
C GLU A 297 24.41 15.39 17.82
N VAL A 298 23.55 16.11 17.10
CA VAL A 298 22.23 16.57 17.60
C VAL A 298 21.38 15.39 18.07
N LEU A 299 21.43 14.27 17.33
CA LEU A 299 20.69 13.05 17.66
C LEU A 299 21.40 12.18 18.70
N GLY A 300 22.61 12.53 19.15
CA GLY A 300 23.41 11.73 20.08
C GLY A 300 23.81 10.36 19.52
N LEU A 301 23.96 10.24 18.20
CA LEU A 301 24.22 8.99 17.50
C LEU A 301 25.69 8.89 17.06
N THR A 302 26.24 7.68 17.07
CA THR A 302 27.51 7.44 16.38
C THR A 302 27.32 7.65 14.87
N LYS A 303 28.39 8.03 14.17
CA LYS A 303 28.39 8.18 12.70
C LYS A 303 27.85 6.93 12.00
N TRP A 304 28.25 5.75 12.45
CA TRP A 304 27.77 4.46 11.94
C TRP A 304 26.27 4.27 12.16
N THR A 305 25.77 4.56 13.37
CA THR A 305 24.34 4.44 13.68
C THR A 305 23.51 5.41 12.83
N PHE A 306 23.98 6.65 12.66
CA PHE A 306 23.34 7.64 11.79
C PHE A 306 23.28 7.15 10.35
N THR A 307 24.39 6.67 9.79
CA THR A 307 24.42 6.11 8.43
C THR A 307 23.46 4.94 8.26
N MET A 308 23.41 4.00 9.21
CA MET A 308 22.50 2.86 9.14
C MET A 308 21.03 3.26 9.22
N LEU A 309 20.69 4.22 10.09
CA LEU A 309 19.33 4.77 10.17
C LEU A 309 18.94 5.48 8.87
N TYR A 310 19.86 6.27 8.31
CA TYR A 310 19.62 6.97 7.06
C TYR A 310 19.40 6.00 5.89
N ILE A 311 20.20 4.92 5.80
CA ILE A 311 19.99 3.85 4.80
C ILE A 311 18.65 3.15 5.02
N ALA A 312 18.30 2.82 6.27
CA ALA A 312 17.03 2.18 6.57
C ALA A 312 15.83 3.06 6.18
N GLN A 313 15.93 4.36 6.45
CA GLN A 313 14.95 5.36 6.04
C GLN A 313 14.82 5.39 4.51
N ILE A 314 15.93 5.57 3.78
CA ILE A 314 15.90 5.61 2.31
C ILE A 314 15.41 4.28 1.71
N LEU A 315 15.79 3.14 2.27
CA LEU A 315 15.32 1.83 1.82
C LEU A 315 13.80 1.71 1.94
N MET A 316 13.23 2.19 3.05
CA MET A 316 11.78 2.21 3.27
C MET A 316 11.08 3.18 2.30
N GLU A 317 11.53 4.42 2.25
CA GLU A 317 10.95 5.48 1.42
C GLU A 317 11.05 5.15 -0.07
N ALA A 318 12.26 4.91 -0.58
CA ALA A 318 12.48 4.53 -1.96
C ALA A 318 11.79 3.19 -2.27
N GLY A 319 11.79 2.25 -1.33
CA GLY A 319 11.07 0.98 -1.47
C GLY A 319 9.59 1.17 -1.80
N ILE A 320 8.90 2.09 -1.11
CA ILE A 320 7.49 2.40 -1.33
C ILE A 320 7.32 3.24 -2.60
N PHE A 321 8.07 4.33 -2.74
CA PHE A 321 7.89 5.27 -3.85
C PHE A 321 8.24 4.63 -5.20
N LEU A 322 9.38 3.94 -5.33
CA LEU A 322 9.73 3.24 -6.56
C LEU A 322 8.68 2.17 -6.93
N PHE A 323 8.14 1.48 -5.92
CA PHE A 323 7.11 0.47 -6.12
C PHE A 323 5.84 1.09 -6.73
N LEU A 324 5.35 2.17 -6.10
CA LEU A 324 4.17 2.90 -6.57
C LEU A 324 4.41 3.48 -7.96
N SER A 325 5.57 4.11 -8.19
CA SER A 325 5.96 4.69 -9.46
C SER A 325 5.98 3.68 -10.59
N LEU A 326 6.60 2.52 -10.40
CA LEU A 326 6.66 1.49 -11.45
C LEU A 326 5.30 0.82 -11.70
N LEU A 327 4.45 0.73 -10.67
CA LEU A 327 3.10 0.21 -10.77
C LEU A 327 2.20 1.07 -11.66
N ILE A 328 2.34 2.39 -11.60
CA ILE A 328 1.58 3.33 -12.46
C ILE A 328 2.36 3.79 -13.70
N GLY A 329 3.68 3.67 -13.71
CA GLY A 329 4.58 4.27 -14.70
C GLY A 329 4.37 3.75 -16.12
N LYS A 330 4.04 2.46 -16.28
CA LYS A 330 3.65 1.88 -17.58
C LYS A 330 2.43 2.57 -18.18
N LYS A 331 1.45 2.97 -17.35
CA LYS A 331 0.22 3.65 -17.81
C LYS A 331 0.48 5.12 -18.17
N VAL A 332 1.48 5.73 -17.56
CA VAL A 332 1.87 7.13 -17.78
C VAL A 332 2.86 7.28 -18.95
N GLY A 333 3.58 6.21 -19.28
CA GLY A 333 4.62 6.21 -20.33
C GLY A 333 5.95 6.79 -19.86
N ILE A 334 6.31 6.58 -18.58
CA ILE A 334 7.61 6.97 -18.03
C ILE A 334 8.71 6.08 -18.59
N LYS A 335 9.90 6.65 -18.80
CA LYS A 335 11.04 5.97 -19.42
C LYS A 335 12.21 5.84 -18.44
N ILE A 336 12.74 4.62 -18.33
CA ILE A 336 13.97 4.31 -17.57
C ILE A 336 14.93 3.57 -18.53
N PRO A 337 15.35 4.23 -19.62
CA PRO A 337 15.88 3.59 -20.82
C PRO A 337 17.19 2.83 -20.61
N VAL A 338 18.10 3.31 -19.74
CA VAL A 338 19.41 2.70 -19.55
C VAL A 338 19.25 1.41 -18.74
N ILE A 339 18.55 1.48 -17.61
CA ILE A 339 18.34 0.32 -16.73
C ILE A 339 17.48 -0.74 -17.43
N GLU A 340 16.45 -0.33 -18.17
CA GLU A 340 15.62 -1.27 -18.93
C GLU A 340 16.41 -1.96 -20.05
N SER A 341 17.37 -1.27 -20.68
CA SER A 341 18.21 -1.86 -21.74
C SER A 341 19.15 -2.97 -21.26
N LEU A 342 19.48 -3.03 -19.96
CA LEU A 342 20.33 -4.08 -19.38
C LEU A 342 19.69 -5.47 -19.46
N PHE A 343 18.36 -5.54 -19.58
CA PHE A 343 17.61 -6.80 -19.52
C PHE A 343 16.95 -7.19 -20.84
N ASN A 344 16.84 -6.25 -21.78
CA ASN A 344 16.21 -6.47 -23.07
C ASN A 344 17.29 -6.64 -24.14
N LYS A 345 17.47 -7.89 -24.59
CA LYS A 345 18.45 -8.22 -25.65
C LYS A 345 18.11 -7.42 -26.92
N GLY A 346 19.05 -6.60 -27.39
CA GLY A 346 18.94 -5.82 -28.63
C GLY A 346 18.37 -4.40 -28.50
N SER A 347 18.04 -3.93 -27.30
CA SER A 347 17.44 -2.60 -27.10
C SER A 347 18.41 -1.57 -26.49
N GLY A 348 19.59 -1.40 -27.10
CA GLY A 348 20.52 -0.34 -26.67
C GLY A 348 19.88 1.05 -26.76
N VAL A 349 20.25 1.95 -25.85
CA VAL A 349 19.74 3.33 -25.87
C VAL A 349 20.31 4.07 -27.08
N LYS A 350 19.45 4.39 -28.06
CA LYS A 350 19.84 5.20 -29.22
C LYS A 350 20.48 6.53 -28.79
N ASN A 351 21.63 6.86 -29.38
CA ASN A 351 22.39 8.09 -29.14
C ASN A 351 22.76 8.32 -27.66
N LEU A 352 23.11 7.26 -26.92
CA LEU A 352 23.42 7.32 -25.49
C LEU A 352 24.45 8.41 -25.15
N GLY A 353 25.60 8.45 -25.83
CA GLY A 353 26.65 9.45 -25.57
C GLY A 353 26.17 10.89 -25.75
N LYS A 354 25.37 11.17 -26.80
CA LYS A 354 24.77 12.49 -27.02
C LYS A 354 23.81 12.88 -25.89
N LYS A 355 22.99 11.94 -25.42
CA LYS A 355 22.05 12.19 -24.32
C LYS A 355 22.77 12.46 -23.00
N ILE A 356 23.83 11.70 -22.69
CA ILE A 356 24.68 11.93 -21.50
C ILE A 356 25.28 13.34 -21.57
N TYR A 357 25.89 13.71 -22.70
CA TYR A 357 26.48 15.03 -22.90
C TYR A 357 25.46 16.15 -22.73
N GLN A 358 24.29 16.03 -23.37
CA GLN A 358 23.22 17.03 -23.27
C GLN A 358 22.71 17.18 -21.84
N SER A 359 22.47 16.08 -21.13
CA SER A 359 22.08 16.11 -19.72
C SER A 359 23.12 16.80 -18.86
N ALA A 360 24.39 16.43 -19.00
CA ALA A 360 25.49 17.02 -18.25
C ALA A 360 25.58 18.54 -18.52
N PHE A 361 25.50 18.94 -19.80
CA PHE A 361 25.50 20.34 -20.22
C PHE A 361 24.35 21.15 -19.60
N TYR A 362 23.12 20.63 -19.66
CA TYR A 362 21.97 21.29 -19.03
C TYR A 362 22.13 21.38 -17.51
N GLY A 363 22.68 20.36 -16.86
CA GLY A 363 23.00 20.40 -15.44
C GLY A 363 24.01 21.47 -15.07
N VAL A 364 25.13 21.58 -15.80
CA VAL A 364 26.13 22.64 -15.60
C VAL A 364 25.51 24.01 -15.80
N LEU A 365 24.72 24.20 -16.87
CA LEU A 365 24.03 25.46 -17.13
C LEU A 365 23.05 25.82 -16.00
N THR A 366 22.31 24.84 -15.49
CA THR A 366 21.42 25.02 -14.32
C THR A 366 22.21 25.44 -13.08
N GLY A 367 23.33 24.78 -12.78
CA GLY A 367 24.21 25.17 -11.67
C GLY A 367 24.72 26.61 -11.80
N ILE A 368 25.17 27.01 -12.99
CA ILE A 368 25.62 28.39 -13.26
C ILE A 368 24.48 29.39 -13.04
N VAL A 369 23.28 29.11 -13.57
CA VAL A 369 22.11 29.98 -13.39
C VAL A 369 21.75 30.14 -11.92
N ILE A 370 21.82 29.05 -11.14
CA ILE A 370 21.57 29.09 -9.70
C ILE A 370 22.62 29.95 -8.98
N ILE A 371 23.92 29.80 -9.31
CA ILE A 371 24.99 30.64 -8.72
C ILE A 371 24.75 32.11 -9.03
N VAL A 372 24.49 32.44 -10.31
CA VAL A 372 24.24 33.82 -10.74
C VAL A 372 23.02 34.40 -10.03
N PHE A 373 21.94 33.63 -9.91
CA PHE A 373 20.75 34.05 -9.17
C PHE A 373 21.05 34.24 -7.68
N SER A 374 21.85 33.37 -7.08
CA SER A 374 22.27 33.49 -5.68
C SER A 374 23.02 34.80 -5.44
N LEU A 375 24.01 35.14 -6.27
CA LEU A 375 24.80 36.36 -6.15
C LEU A 375 24.00 37.64 -6.42
N ILE A 376 23.13 37.64 -7.44
CA ILE A 376 22.41 38.85 -7.86
C ILE A 376 21.15 39.10 -7.00
N VAL A 377 20.51 38.05 -6.51
CA VAL A 377 19.20 38.15 -5.85
C VAL A 377 19.27 37.71 -4.39
N SER A 378 19.88 36.56 -4.09
CA SER A 378 19.83 36.01 -2.72
C SER A 378 20.75 36.75 -1.76
N GLU A 379 21.97 37.05 -2.18
CA GLU A 379 22.97 37.75 -1.37
C GLU A 379 22.47 39.15 -0.94
N PRO A 380 21.91 40.00 -1.82
CA PRO A 380 21.29 41.26 -1.40
C PRO A 380 20.08 41.12 -0.47
N LEU A 381 19.43 39.95 -0.44
CA LEU A 381 18.31 39.64 0.46
C LEU A 381 18.78 39.14 1.85
N GLY A 382 20.09 39.09 2.09
CA GLY A 382 20.68 38.70 3.38
C GLY A 382 21.15 37.25 3.45
N VAL A 383 21.30 36.54 2.31
CA VAL A 383 21.93 35.21 2.28
C VAL A 383 23.44 35.38 2.35
N ASP A 384 24.02 35.13 3.53
CA ASP A 384 25.46 35.11 3.74
C ASP A 384 25.98 33.67 3.93
N ASN A 385 26.69 33.17 2.92
CA ASN A 385 27.25 31.82 2.94
C ASN A 385 28.61 31.74 3.67
N SER A 386 29.15 32.85 4.19
CA SER A 386 30.47 32.89 4.85
C SER A 386 30.56 32.00 6.09
N SER A 387 29.43 31.79 6.77
CA SER A 387 29.30 30.94 7.95
C SER A 387 29.18 29.44 7.62
N ILE A 388 28.85 29.09 6.37
CA ILE A 388 28.66 27.71 5.93
C ILE A 388 30.04 27.08 5.66
N LYS A 389 30.41 26.11 6.49
CA LYS A 389 31.62 25.32 6.31
C LYS A 389 31.37 24.20 5.31
N GLU A 390 31.56 24.50 4.03
CA GLU A 390 31.47 23.48 2.98
C GLU A 390 32.50 22.35 3.21
N PRO A 391 32.08 21.07 3.14
CA PRO A 391 32.98 19.93 3.25
C PRO A 391 34.06 19.90 2.16
N VAL A 392 35.07 19.05 2.36
CA VAL A 392 36.11 18.80 1.35
C VAL A 392 35.50 18.33 0.02
N TRP A 393 36.10 18.74 -1.09
CA TRP A 393 35.52 18.60 -2.44
C TRP A 393 35.03 17.18 -2.80
N TRP A 394 35.74 16.13 -2.35
CA TRP A 394 35.36 14.75 -2.64
C TRP A 394 34.10 14.30 -1.89
N LEU A 395 33.84 14.87 -0.69
CA LEU A 395 32.56 14.70 -0.02
C LEU A 395 31.46 15.41 -0.79
N GLY A 396 31.73 16.57 -1.38
CA GLY A 396 30.83 17.25 -2.30
C GLY A 396 30.42 16.34 -3.47
N VAL A 397 31.37 15.67 -4.11
CA VAL A 397 31.09 14.70 -5.20
C VAL A 397 30.19 13.55 -4.74
N LEU A 398 30.46 12.97 -3.57
CA LEU A 398 29.63 11.90 -3.01
C LEU A 398 28.23 12.39 -2.64
N GLY A 399 28.15 13.58 -2.05
CA GLY A 399 26.91 14.29 -1.73
C GLY A 399 26.05 14.51 -2.98
N SER A 400 26.64 15.07 -4.04
CA SER A 400 26.00 15.28 -5.34
C SER A 400 25.45 13.98 -5.94
N PHE A 401 26.22 12.89 -5.89
CA PHE A 401 25.74 11.60 -6.42
C PHE A 401 24.54 11.08 -5.62
N GLY A 402 24.64 11.11 -4.30
CA GLY A 402 23.58 10.62 -3.44
C GLY A 402 22.31 11.45 -3.48
N ALA A 403 22.44 12.78 -3.51
CA ALA A 403 21.33 13.72 -3.68
C ALA A 403 20.65 13.48 -5.03
N ALA A 404 21.41 13.50 -6.13
CA ALA A 404 20.87 13.27 -7.47
C ALA A 404 20.12 11.94 -7.60
N VAL A 405 20.61 10.85 -7.03
CA VAL A 405 19.88 9.56 -7.12
C VAL A 405 18.61 9.56 -6.28
N ASN A 406 18.72 9.94 -5.00
CA ASN A 406 17.64 9.80 -4.03
C ASN A 406 16.51 10.80 -4.34
N GLU A 407 16.86 12.04 -4.65
CA GLU A 407 15.90 13.10 -4.92
C GLU A 407 15.19 12.86 -6.27
N GLU A 408 15.90 12.49 -7.33
CA GLU A 408 15.25 12.19 -8.62
C GLU A 408 14.30 10.98 -8.53
N SER A 409 14.58 10.02 -7.65
CA SER A 409 13.69 8.89 -7.38
C SER A 409 12.37 9.32 -6.74
N ILE A 410 12.40 10.30 -5.84
CA ILE A 410 11.21 10.84 -5.16
C ILE A 410 10.48 11.85 -6.04
N PHE A 411 11.15 12.93 -6.44
CA PHE A 411 10.50 14.06 -7.08
C PHE A 411 10.13 13.74 -8.53
N ARG A 412 11.04 13.11 -9.29
CA ARG A 412 10.80 12.86 -10.71
C ARG A 412 10.11 11.53 -10.90
N LEU A 413 10.73 10.43 -10.47
CA LEU A 413 10.14 9.11 -10.70
C LEU A 413 8.81 8.94 -9.94
N PHE A 414 8.64 9.44 -8.71
CA PHE A 414 7.39 9.32 -7.98
C PHE A 414 6.42 10.50 -8.17
N ILE A 415 6.77 11.71 -7.74
CA ILE A 415 5.80 12.84 -7.72
C ILE A 415 5.32 13.19 -9.12
N VAL A 416 6.22 13.43 -10.09
CA VAL A 416 5.81 13.76 -11.47
C VAL A 416 4.94 12.64 -12.07
N THR A 417 5.34 11.38 -11.89
CA THR A 417 4.56 10.23 -12.37
C THR A 417 3.17 10.14 -11.74
N PHE A 418 3.09 10.35 -10.43
CA PHE A 418 1.83 10.29 -9.67
C PHE A 418 0.86 11.40 -10.10
N VAL A 419 1.34 12.63 -10.24
CA VAL A 419 0.52 13.77 -10.68
C VAL A 419 0.05 13.57 -12.12
N LEU A 420 0.92 13.11 -13.02
CA LEU A 420 0.52 12.76 -14.38
C LEU A 420 -0.55 11.67 -14.40
N TRP A 421 -0.40 10.64 -13.56
CA TRP A 421 -1.39 9.57 -13.44
C TRP A 421 -2.75 10.10 -12.95
N LEU A 422 -2.78 11.05 -12.01
CA LEU A 422 -4.02 11.70 -11.56
C LEU A 422 -4.72 12.43 -12.72
N PHE A 423 -3.98 13.20 -13.53
CA PHE A 423 -4.55 13.88 -14.70
C PHE A 423 -5.18 12.89 -15.70
N LEU A 424 -4.48 11.79 -16.00
CA LEU A 424 -4.97 10.74 -16.90
C LEU A 424 -6.23 10.06 -16.36
N LYS A 425 -6.31 9.86 -15.03
CA LYS A 425 -7.45 9.22 -14.37
C LYS A 425 -8.69 10.11 -14.33
N ILE A 426 -8.52 11.41 -14.13
CA ILE A 426 -9.63 12.38 -14.03
C ILE A 426 -10.25 12.64 -15.41
N LYS A 427 -9.45 12.77 -16.47
CA LYS A 427 -9.96 13.19 -17.79
C LYS A 427 -10.17 12.07 -18.82
N LYS A 428 -9.95 10.78 -18.51
CA LYS A 428 -9.97 9.66 -19.50
C LYS A 428 -9.31 10.06 -20.84
N GLY A 429 -8.24 10.85 -20.76
CA GLY A 429 -7.68 11.56 -21.90
C GLY A 429 -6.17 11.35 -22.01
N GLU A 430 -5.61 11.71 -23.15
CA GLU A 430 -4.20 11.54 -23.45
C GLU A 430 -3.29 12.53 -22.69
N ARG A 431 -2.00 12.19 -22.62
CA ARG A 431 -0.96 13.03 -22.02
C ARG A 431 -0.73 14.29 -22.88
N THR A 432 -1.08 15.48 -22.36
CA THR A 432 -0.86 16.76 -23.04
C THR A 432 0.40 17.47 -22.54
N ARG A 433 0.91 18.44 -23.30
CA ARG A 433 2.04 19.30 -22.86
C ARG A 433 1.72 20.08 -21.59
N LEU A 434 0.46 20.52 -21.43
CA LEU A 434 0.01 21.21 -20.23
C LEU A 434 0.06 20.29 -19.00
N HIS A 435 -0.40 19.03 -19.12
CA HIS A 435 -0.32 18.08 -18.01
C HIS A 435 1.13 17.82 -17.59
N MET A 436 2.05 17.69 -18.56
CA MET A 436 3.48 17.53 -18.29
C MET A 436 4.06 18.75 -17.58
N PHE A 437 3.78 19.95 -18.07
CA PHE A 437 4.23 21.19 -17.45
C PHE A 437 3.70 21.33 -16.02
N LEU A 438 2.41 21.14 -15.80
CA LEU A 438 1.81 21.23 -14.46
C LEU A 438 2.39 20.19 -13.49
N ALA A 439 2.64 18.96 -13.94
CA ALA A 439 3.25 17.93 -13.10
C ALA A 439 4.70 18.27 -12.71
N ILE A 440 5.49 18.77 -13.67
CA ILE A 440 6.85 19.24 -13.42
C ILE A 440 6.84 20.43 -12.46
N SER A 441 6.02 21.45 -12.71
CA SER A 441 5.93 22.65 -11.87
C SER A 441 5.46 22.34 -10.45
N PHE A 442 4.48 21.44 -10.30
CA PHE A 442 4.03 20.98 -8.99
C PHE A 442 5.14 20.23 -8.24
N SER A 443 5.85 19.32 -8.91
CA SER A 443 6.99 18.64 -8.31
C SER A 443 8.12 19.60 -7.94
N ALA A 444 8.40 20.61 -8.77
CA ALA A 444 9.42 21.62 -8.51
C ALA A 444 9.06 22.50 -7.31
N LEU A 445 7.78 22.83 -7.13
CA LEU A 445 7.31 23.55 -5.96
C LEU A 445 7.48 22.72 -4.68
N ILE A 446 7.06 21.45 -4.69
CA ILE A 446 7.27 20.56 -3.53
C ILE A 446 8.77 20.41 -3.24
N PHE A 447 9.58 20.23 -4.28
CA PHE A 447 11.04 20.16 -4.15
C PHE A 447 11.60 21.40 -3.44
N GLY A 448 11.22 22.60 -3.86
CA GLY A 448 11.64 23.84 -3.17
C GLY A 448 11.13 23.94 -1.74
N VAL A 449 9.87 23.59 -1.46
CA VAL A 449 9.31 23.61 -0.09
C VAL A 449 10.04 22.63 0.83
N MET A 450 10.45 21.46 0.34
CA MET A 450 11.17 20.46 1.13
C MET A 450 12.57 20.93 1.56
N HIS A 451 13.12 21.97 0.93
CA HIS A 451 14.38 22.60 1.34
C HIS A 451 14.20 23.64 2.47
N TYR A 452 12.97 23.91 2.91
CA TYR A 452 12.70 24.90 3.96
C TYR A 452 13.40 24.57 5.29
N SER A 453 13.40 23.31 5.71
CA SER A 453 14.04 22.93 6.98
C SER A 453 15.54 23.22 6.94
N MET A 454 16.18 23.00 5.80
CA MET A 454 17.60 23.27 5.63
C MET A 454 17.87 24.78 5.61
N ALA A 455 17.08 25.53 4.83
CA ALA A 455 17.23 26.98 4.74
C ALA A 455 17.02 27.67 6.09
N SER A 456 15.96 27.30 6.83
CA SER A 456 15.64 27.90 8.14
C SER A 456 16.62 27.56 9.26
N SER A 457 17.42 26.50 9.10
CA SER A 457 18.48 26.17 10.04
C SER A 457 19.75 27.02 9.84
N ASN A 458 19.94 27.59 8.65
CA ASN A 458 21.13 28.35 8.29
C ASN A 458 20.86 29.86 8.14
N PHE A 459 19.62 30.25 7.87
CA PHE A 459 19.25 31.63 7.56
C PHE A 459 17.97 32.04 8.28
N GLU A 460 17.87 33.32 8.63
CA GLU A 460 16.63 33.90 9.11
C GLU A 460 15.61 34.02 7.96
N MET A 461 14.48 33.31 8.08
CA MET A 461 13.54 33.15 6.97
C MET A 461 12.62 34.38 6.79
N THR A 462 13.13 35.39 6.09
CA THR A 462 12.30 36.46 5.52
C THR A 462 11.46 35.96 4.33
N ILE A 463 10.42 36.71 3.95
CA ILE A 463 9.64 36.41 2.74
C ILE A 463 10.55 36.39 1.50
N GLY A 464 11.53 37.30 1.43
CA GLY A 464 12.50 37.37 0.33
C GLY A 464 13.35 36.10 0.24
N ILE A 465 13.93 35.66 1.36
CA ILE A 465 14.75 34.44 1.41
C ILE A 465 13.88 33.20 1.11
N PHE A 466 12.66 33.14 1.63
CA PHE A 466 11.72 32.06 1.34
C PHE A 466 11.41 31.96 -0.16
N VAL A 467 11.07 33.07 -0.82
CA VAL A 467 10.80 33.09 -2.27
C VAL A 467 12.07 32.76 -3.06
N SER A 468 13.23 33.28 -2.65
CA SER A 468 14.50 32.99 -3.29
C SER A 468 14.85 31.50 -3.25
N MET A 469 14.69 30.86 -2.07
CA MET A 469 14.84 29.43 -1.88
C MET A 469 13.92 28.63 -2.82
N LEU A 470 12.65 29.01 -2.93
CA LEU A 470 11.72 28.36 -3.85
C LEU A 470 12.16 28.50 -5.31
N ILE A 471 12.68 29.66 -5.71
CA ILE A 471 13.12 29.89 -7.09
C ILE A 471 14.37 29.07 -7.41
N ILE A 472 15.40 29.11 -6.57
CA ILE A 472 16.67 28.38 -6.80
C ILE A 472 16.39 26.88 -6.97
N ASN A 473 15.68 26.28 -6.02
CA ASN A 473 15.32 24.87 -6.08
C ASN A 473 14.34 24.58 -7.22
N GLY A 474 13.43 25.52 -7.50
CA GLY A 474 12.48 25.45 -8.60
C GLY A 474 13.16 25.38 -9.98
N ILE A 475 14.24 26.13 -10.20
CA ILE A 475 15.00 26.11 -11.46
C ILE A 475 15.53 24.68 -11.75
N GLY A 476 16.18 24.05 -10.77
CA GLY A 476 16.60 22.64 -10.87
C GLY A 476 15.40 21.68 -11.02
N GLY A 477 14.35 21.92 -10.24
CA GLY A 477 13.05 21.26 -10.33
C GLY A 477 12.52 21.14 -11.75
N LEU A 478 12.41 22.28 -12.43
CA LEU A 478 11.86 22.41 -13.77
C LEU A 478 12.76 21.73 -14.83
N VAL A 479 14.08 21.97 -14.79
CA VAL A 479 15.01 21.44 -15.80
C VAL A 479 15.11 19.92 -15.70
N PHE A 480 15.34 19.36 -14.51
CA PHE A 480 15.48 17.92 -14.35
C PHE A 480 14.14 17.20 -14.57
N GLY A 481 13.01 17.83 -14.18
CA GLY A 481 11.68 17.33 -14.50
C GLY A 481 11.40 17.24 -16.01
N ALA A 482 11.86 18.23 -16.78
CA ALA A 482 11.78 18.18 -18.24
C ALA A 482 12.65 17.04 -18.81
N LEU A 483 13.91 16.91 -18.38
CA LEU A 483 14.80 15.83 -18.81
C LEU A 483 14.23 14.44 -18.47
N PHE A 484 13.62 14.29 -17.30
CA PHE A 484 12.93 13.06 -16.90
C PHE A 484 11.82 12.68 -17.88
N LEU A 485 10.93 13.61 -18.22
CA LEU A 485 9.77 13.31 -19.09
C LEU A 485 10.14 13.14 -20.58
N TYR A 486 11.13 13.87 -21.07
CA TYR A 486 11.50 13.86 -22.49
C TYR A 486 12.60 12.84 -22.81
N VAL A 487 13.52 12.58 -21.88
CA VAL A 487 14.72 11.75 -22.12
C VAL A 487 14.70 10.48 -21.27
N GLY A 488 14.52 10.59 -19.96
CA GLY A 488 14.43 9.47 -19.01
C GLY A 488 15.06 9.78 -17.64
N LEU A 489 14.80 8.92 -16.65
CA LEU A 489 15.25 9.11 -15.27
C LEU A 489 16.77 9.24 -15.11
N GLU A 490 17.53 8.36 -15.75
CA GLU A 490 18.98 8.33 -15.61
C GLU A 490 19.63 9.61 -16.13
N PHE A 491 19.00 10.25 -17.12
CA PHE A 491 19.42 11.50 -17.71
C PHE A 491 19.07 12.72 -16.86
N ALA A 492 18.01 12.64 -16.06
CA ALA A 492 17.70 13.64 -15.03
C ALA A 492 18.70 13.54 -13.86
N ILE A 493 19.03 12.32 -13.43
CA ILE A 493 20.07 12.05 -12.41
C ILE A 493 21.42 12.64 -12.85
N ILE A 494 21.83 12.44 -14.10
CA ILE A 494 23.09 13.00 -14.62
C ILE A 494 23.08 14.54 -14.58
N ALA A 495 21.97 15.18 -14.99
CA ALA A 495 21.87 16.63 -14.99
C ALA A 495 21.85 17.21 -13.57
N HIS A 496 21.15 16.57 -12.65
CA HIS A 496 21.16 16.96 -11.25
C HIS A 496 22.57 16.83 -10.67
N PHE A 497 23.20 15.66 -10.85
CA PHE A 497 24.57 15.42 -10.41
C PHE A 497 25.54 16.50 -10.91
N THR A 498 25.50 16.87 -12.19
CA THR A 498 26.41 17.89 -12.72
C THR A 498 26.06 19.31 -12.28
N ALA A 499 24.80 19.62 -11.99
CA ALA A 499 24.41 20.87 -11.34
C ALA A 499 25.02 20.95 -9.93
N ASP A 500 24.90 19.89 -9.14
CA ASP A 500 25.44 19.84 -7.79
C ASP A 500 26.96 19.88 -7.76
N ILE A 501 27.65 19.26 -8.73
CA ILE A 501 29.10 19.42 -8.88
C ILE A 501 29.45 20.89 -9.12
N THR A 502 28.65 21.59 -9.92
CA THR A 502 28.86 23.03 -10.15
C THR A 502 28.67 23.83 -8.85
N LEU A 503 27.68 23.48 -8.05
CA LEU A 503 27.31 24.20 -6.82
C LEU A 503 28.19 23.88 -5.61
N HIS A 504 28.46 22.60 -5.35
CA HIS A 504 29.08 22.12 -4.11
C HIS A 504 30.56 21.75 -4.26
N VAL A 505 31.05 21.61 -5.49
CA VAL A 505 32.46 21.34 -5.76
C VAL A 505 33.11 22.58 -6.36
N ILE A 506 32.63 23.06 -7.52
CA ILE A 506 33.27 24.15 -8.26
C ILE A 506 33.01 25.52 -7.60
N GLY A 507 31.77 25.79 -7.19
CA GLY A 507 31.37 27.07 -6.56
C GLY A 507 32.28 27.48 -5.39
N PRO A 508 32.47 26.63 -4.36
CA PRO A 508 33.33 26.95 -3.21
C PRO A 508 34.80 27.17 -3.58
N PHE A 509 35.30 26.57 -4.67
CA PHE A 509 36.65 26.87 -5.16
C PHE A 509 36.73 28.25 -5.80
N LEU A 510 35.72 28.67 -6.56
CA LEU A 510 35.72 29.99 -7.22
C LEU A 510 35.65 31.13 -6.20
N VAL A 511 34.85 30.99 -5.15
CA VAL A 511 34.70 32.01 -4.09
C VAL A 511 35.95 32.14 -3.22
N LYS A 512 36.81 31.10 -3.11
CA LYS A 512 38.07 31.18 -2.36
C LYS A 512 39.23 31.82 -3.14
N VAL A 513 39.09 31.93 -4.46
CA VAL A 513 40.13 32.43 -5.37
C VAL A 513 39.89 33.88 -5.77
N LEU A 514 38.63 34.33 -5.67
CA LEU A 514 38.19 35.73 -5.75
C LEU A 514 38.30 36.40 -4.39
#